data_AF-A0A3G1B087-F1
#
_entry.id   AF-A0A3G1B087-F1
#
_cell.length_a   1.000
_cell.length_b   1.000
_cell.length_c   1.000
_cell.angle_alpha   90.00
_cell.angle_beta   90.00
_cell.angle_gamma   90.00
#
_symmetry.space_group_name_H-M   'P 1'
#
loop_
_entity.id
_entity.type
_entity.pdbx_description
1 polymer ?
#
loop_
_entity_poly.entity_id
_entity_poly.type
_entity_poly.pdbx_seq_one_letter_code
_entity_poly.pdbx_strand_id
1 'polypeptide(L)'
;MPVHAQTFTMYVQEMPRNWQAQFGDTLSTSTKYWEQKIPGIKFETTQKIDDSDFVVEWTSNNGDGMLGYYSTNTANHYGKPTLAITLGFFKDGKLQMLSPESALEVTTHELGHAIGMQHSTNPSDIMFPTVDDYESLQVLEQTHDRIANNDWHTISEKYRILSNEKITPLDAQINDAKSALGAIHYGDKAYDQTLDDAWMAYWWAIKYLDSAENAQTRGGAFVLQSDHQNAYAEFKLSYDFAKKAEEKLILISELIEKVNIVSN
;
A
#
# COMPACT_ATOMS: atom_id res chain seq x y z
N MET A 1 -13.16 -28.52 8.94
CA MET A 1 -13.04 -29.06 7.57
C MET A 1 -11.58 -29.49 7.39
N PRO A 2 -11.26 -30.57 6.66
CA PRO A 2 -9.87 -30.96 6.46
C PRO A 2 -9.19 -29.88 5.61
N VAL A 3 -8.09 -29.30 6.10
CA VAL A 3 -7.27 -28.36 5.33
C VAL A 3 -6.62 -29.19 4.23
N HIS A 4 -7.06 -29.01 2.98
CA HIS A 4 -6.39 -29.63 1.85
C HIS A 4 -4.98 -29.07 1.75
N ALA A 5 -3.98 -29.95 1.68
CA ALA A 5 -2.62 -29.53 1.39
C ALA A 5 -2.60 -28.87 -0.01
N GLN A 6 -2.03 -27.67 -0.09
CA GLN A 6 -1.97 -26.86 -1.30
C GLN A 6 -0.50 -26.51 -1.56
N THR A 7 -0.03 -26.85 -2.75
CA THR A 7 1.27 -26.39 -3.25
C THR A 7 1.04 -25.21 -4.19
N PHE A 8 1.83 -24.15 -4.03
CA PHE A 8 1.91 -23.01 -4.93
C PHE A 8 3.24 -23.07 -5.69
N THR A 9 3.16 -23.15 -7.00
CA THR A 9 4.33 -23.18 -7.89
C THR A 9 4.61 -21.78 -8.44
N MET A 10 5.84 -21.31 -8.28
CA MET A 10 6.26 -19.95 -8.63
C MET A 10 7.30 -19.97 -9.73
N TYR A 11 7.13 -19.12 -10.75
CA TYR A 11 8.24 -18.74 -11.61
C TYR A 11 8.89 -17.50 -11.02
N VAL A 12 10.18 -17.58 -10.67
CA VAL A 12 10.90 -16.48 -10.02
C VAL A 12 11.86 -15.88 -11.03
N GLN A 13 11.68 -14.59 -11.33
CA GLN A 13 12.61 -13.86 -12.17
C GLN A 13 14.00 -13.85 -11.54
N GLU A 14 15.04 -13.99 -12.36
CA GLU A 14 16.42 -13.88 -11.87
C GLU A 14 16.66 -12.50 -11.27
N MET A 15 17.08 -12.47 -10.01
CA MET A 15 17.45 -11.24 -9.32
C MET A 15 18.80 -10.73 -9.90
N PRO A 16 18.93 -9.42 -10.18
CA PRO A 16 20.21 -8.82 -10.54
C PRO A 16 21.32 -9.19 -9.55
N ARG A 17 22.51 -9.56 -10.06
CA ARG A 17 23.63 -10.06 -9.23
C ARG A 17 24.03 -9.12 -8.10
N ASN A 18 23.95 -7.81 -8.34
CA ASN A 18 24.26 -6.78 -7.34
C ASN A 18 23.25 -6.71 -6.19
N TRP A 19 22.03 -7.23 -6.38
CA TRP A 19 21.00 -7.34 -5.34
C TRP A 19 21.03 -8.70 -4.64
N GLN A 20 21.43 -9.76 -5.35
CA GLN A 20 21.51 -11.11 -4.79
C GLN A 20 22.31 -11.19 -3.48
N ALA A 21 23.39 -10.42 -3.37
CA ALA A 21 24.22 -10.40 -2.16
C ALA A 21 23.49 -9.84 -0.93
N GLN A 22 22.47 -9.02 -1.12
CA GLN A 22 21.74 -8.32 -0.06
C GLN A 22 20.34 -8.91 0.19
N PHE A 23 19.67 -9.41 -0.85
CA PHE A 23 18.25 -9.85 -0.79
C PHE A 23 18.04 -11.31 -1.21
N GLY A 24 19.11 -12.06 -1.47
CA GLY A 24 19.02 -13.40 -2.06
C GLY A 24 18.19 -14.41 -1.27
N ASP A 25 18.10 -14.23 0.05
CA ASP A 25 17.37 -15.15 0.93
C ASP A 25 15.92 -14.72 1.21
N THR A 26 15.51 -13.52 0.77
CA THR A 26 14.23 -12.89 1.09
C THR A 26 13.04 -13.78 0.75
N LEU A 27 12.90 -14.21 -0.51
CA LEU A 27 11.78 -15.07 -0.93
C LEU A 27 11.78 -16.44 -0.21
N SER A 28 12.97 -17.02 -0.01
CA SER A 28 13.09 -18.31 0.68
C SER A 28 12.71 -18.23 2.16
N THR A 29 12.86 -17.07 2.77
CA THR A 29 12.50 -16.82 4.17
C THR A 29 11.01 -16.54 4.30
N SER A 30 10.43 -15.74 3.39
CA SER A 30 8.98 -15.45 3.34
C SER A 30 8.14 -16.71 3.07
N THR A 31 8.58 -17.57 2.16
CA THR A 31 7.89 -18.85 1.89
C THR A 31 7.88 -19.73 3.13
N LYS A 32 9.03 -19.91 3.81
CA LYS A 32 9.13 -20.67 5.06
C LYS A 32 8.21 -20.12 6.16
N TYR A 33 8.09 -18.80 6.27
CA TYR A 33 7.17 -18.17 7.22
C TYR A 33 5.73 -18.67 7.02
N TRP A 34 5.23 -18.64 5.78
CA TRP A 34 3.88 -19.08 5.47
C TRP A 34 3.68 -20.58 5.60
N GLU A 35 4.65 -21.40 5.19
CA GLU A 35 4.60 -22.86 5.39
C GLU A 35 4.54 -23.25 6.88
N GLN A 36 5.19 -22.48 7.75
CA GLN A 36 5.14 -22.68 9.20
C GLN A 36 3.83 -22.17 9.81
N LYS A 37 3.33 -21.03 9.33
CA LYS A 37 2.11 -20.40 9.85
C LYS A 37 0.83 -21.13 9.42
N ILE A 38 0.82 -21.74 8.23
CA ILE A 38 -0.36 -22.42 7.66
C ILE A 38 -0.02 -23.88 7.34
N PRO A 39 -0.34 -24.83 8.24
CA PRO A 39 -0.10 -26.26 8.01
C PRO A 39 -0.77 -26.74 6.71
N GLY A 40 0.02 -27.33 5.82
CA GLY A 40 -0.46 -27.88 4.54
C GLY A 40 -0.17 -26.99 3.32
N ILE A 41 0.28 -25.75 3.51
CA ILE A 41 0.80 -24.93 2.40
C ILE A 41 2.26 -25.30 2.10
N LYS A 42 2.60 -25.36 0.81
CA LYS A 42 3.96 -25.51 0.30
C LYS A 42 4.24 -24.58 -0.87
N PHE A 43 5.48 -24.13 -1.00
CA PHE A 43 5.94 -23.35 -2.14
C PHE A 43 7.02 -24.10 -2.90
N GLU A 44 6.92 -24.09 -4.23
CA GLU A 44 7.92 -24.66 -5.13
C GLU A 44 8.27 -23.66 -6.23
N THR A 45 9.46 -23.78 -6.81
CA THR A 45 9.87 -22.95 -7.95
C THR A 45 9.94 -23.76 -9.23
N THR A 46 9.58 -23.13 -10.35
CA THR A 46 9.68 -23.70 -11.70
C THR A 46 10.49 -22.78 -12.61
N GLN A 47 11.10 -23.37 -13.64
CA GLN A 47 11.82 -22.64 -14.69
C GLN A 47 10.90 -22.21 -15.84
N LYS A 48 9.63 -22.63 -15.84
CA LYS A 48 8.65 -22.33 -16.91
C LYS A 48 7.47 -21.54 -16.36
N ILE A 49 7.21 -20.38 -16.94
CA ILE A 49 6.07 -19.51 -16.56
C ILE A 49 4.74 -20.26 -16.70
N ASP A 50 4.56 -21.09 -17.74
CA ASP A 50 3.31 -21.82 -17.96
C ASP A 50 2.97 -22.80 -16.83
N ASP A 51 3.99 -23.35 -16.17
CA ASP A 51 3.86 -24.31 -15.07
C ASP A 51 3.68 -23.61 -13.70
N SER A 52 3.72 -22.27 -13.63
CA SER A 52 3.55 -21.54 -12.38
C SER A 52 2.11 -21.07 -12.16
N ASP A 53 1.74 -20.96 -10.88
CA ASP A 53 0.50 -20.34 -10.43
C ASP A 53 0.60 -18.81 -10.51
N PHE A 54 1.78 -18.26 -10.22
CA PHE A 54 2.10 -16.84 -10.36
C PHE A 54 3.58 -16.63 -10.65
N VAL A 55 3.91 -15.41 -11.06
CA VAL A 55 5.28 -14.96 -11.33
C VAL A 55 5.74 -14.04 -10.21
N VAL A 56 6.97 -14.21 -9.74
CA VAL A 56 7.64 -13.30 -8.81
C VAL A 56 8.64 -12.46 -9.60
N GLU A 57 8.51 -11.14 -9.53
CA GLU A 57 9.38 -10.18 -10.20
C GLU A 57 10.03 -9.21 -9.22
N TRP A 58 11.26 -8.78 -9.53
CA TRP A 58 12.04 -7.86 -8.73
C TRP A 58 12.12 -6.51 -9.43
N THR A 59 11.78 -5.44 -8.73
CA THR A 59 11.72 -4.09 -9.31
C THR A 59 12.46 -3.06 -8.46
N SER A 60 12.94 -1.99 -9.10
CA SER A 60 13.51 -0.81 -8.44
C SER A 60 12.57 0.41 -8.48
N ASN A 61 11.36 0.23 -9.01
CA ASN A 61 10.31 1.25 -9.00
C ASN A 61 8.99 0.64 -9.51
N ASN A 62 7.92 0.71 -8.73
CA ASN A 62 6.57 0.36 -9.20
C ASN A 62 5.72 1.56 -9.63
N GLY A 63 6.30 2.77 -9.64
CA GLY A 63 5.50 4.00 -9.73
C GLY A 63 4.77 4.28 -8.42
N ASP A 64 4.43 5.54 -8.17
CA ASP A 64 3.62 6.02 -7.04
C ASP A 64 4.07 5.65 -5.62
N GLY A 65 5.28 5.11 -5.43
CA GLY A 65 5.85 4.78 -4.12
C GLY A 65 5.46 3.40 -3.56
N MET A 66 4.87 2.51 -4.37
CA MET A 66 4.53 1.15 -3.96
C MET A 66 5.77 0.27 -3.76
N LEU A 67 5.75 -0.54 -2.69
CA LEU A 67 6.88 -1.41 -2.32
C LEU A 67 6.71 -2.85 -2.76
N GLY A 68 5.47 -3.22 -3.06
CA GLY A 68 5.15 -4.46 -3.71
C GLY A 68 3.70 -4.39 -4.17
N TYR A 69 3.30 -5.38 -4.96
CA TYR A 69 1.90 -5.68 -5.16
C TYR A 69 1.73 -7.11 -5.65
N TYR A 70 0.63 -7.74 -5.25
CA TYR A 70 0.11 -8.91 -5.92
C TYR A 70 -1.07 -8.54 -6.84
N SER A 71 -0.98 -8.91 -8.11
CA SER A 71 -2.03 -8.72 -9.10
C SER A 71 -2.51 -10.04 -9.66
N THR A 72 -3.83 -10.24 -9.63
CA THR A 72 -4.50 -11.37 -10.30
C THR A 72 -4.74 -11.13 -11.78
N ASN A 73 -4.42 -9.94 -12.29
CA ASN A 73 -4.62 -9.60 -13.70
C ASN A 73 -3.65 -10.37 -14.60
N THR A 74 -4.17 -11.24 -15.45
CA THR A 74 -3.39 -12.03 -16.41
C THR A 74 -3.19 -11.33 -17.75
N ALA A 75 -3.78 -10.15 -17.98
CA ALA A 75 -3.54 -9.31 -19.15
C ALA A 75 -2.21 -8.55 -19.04
N ASN A 76 -1.13 -9.31 -18.85
CA ASN A 76 0.25 -8.84 -18.77
C ASN A 76 1.14 -9.72 -19.68
N HIS A 77 2.43 -9.41 -19.78
CA HIS A 77 3.33 -10.13 -20.68
C HIS A 77 3.68 -11.56 -20.22
N TYR A 78 3.34 -11.94 -18.99
CA TYR A 78 3.51 -13.30 -18.47
C TYR A 78 2.26 -14.17 -18.70
N GLY A 79 1.08 -13.57 -18.90
CA GLY A 79 -0.18 -14.32 -18.98
C GLY A 79 -0.60 -14.98 -17.66
N LYS A 80 -0.02 -14.55 -16.53
CA LYS A 80 -0.17 -15.13 -15.19
C LYS A 80 -0.32 -14.03 -14.14
N PRO A 81 -0.89 -14.31 -12.96
CA PRO A 81 -0.80 -13.40 -11.81
C PRO A 81 0.65 -13.04 -11.50
N THR A 82 0.89 -11.83 -11.01
CA THR A 82 2.23 -11.30 -10.74
C THR A 82 2.36 -10.82 -9.30
N LEU A 83 3.48 -11.16 -8.68
CA LEU A 83 3.94 -10.68 -7.38
C LEU A 83 5.17 -9.81 -7.64
N ALA A 84 4.99 -8.50 -7.63
CA ALA A 84 6.07 -7.55 -7.81
C ALA A 84 6.64 -7.16 -6.45
N ILE A 85 7.96 -7.25 -6.29
CA ILE A 85 8.66 -6.89 -5.04
C ILE A 85 9.66 -5.78 -5.35
N THR A 86 9.41 -4.58 -4.82
CA THR A 86 10.31 -3.43 -4.94
C THR A 86 11.46 -3.58 -3.94
N LEU A 87 12.70 -3.66 -4.42
CA LEU A 87 13.91 -3.74 -3.58
C LEU A 87 14.55 -2.37 -3.32
N GLY A 88 14.06 -1.35 -4.02
CA GLY A 88 14.45 0.03 -3.84
C GLY A 88 13.55 0.93 -4.68
N PHE A 89 13.53 2.22 -4.40
CA PHE A 89 12.67 3.20 -5.07
C PHE A 89 13.47 4.46 -5.37
N PHE A 90 12.96 5.28 -6.29
CA PHE A 90 13.57 6.57 -6.59
C PHE A 90 12.91 7.69 -5.77
N LYS A 91 13.70 8.39 -4.95
CA LYS A 91 13.30 9.62 -4.25
C LYS A 91 14.29 10.72 -4.57
N ASP A 92 13.77 11.87 -4.98
CA ASP A 92 14.58 13.04 -5.39
C ASP A 92 15.66 12.70 -6.44
N GLY A 93 15.32 11.81 -7.39
CA GLY A 93 16.23 11.37 -8.45
C GLY A 93 17.35 10.40 -7.99
N LYS A 94 17.29 9.90 -6.75
CA LYS A 94 18.25 8.91 -6.22
C LYS A 94 17.55 7.59 -5.91
N LEU A 95 18.14 6.49 -6.34
CA LEU A 95 17.74 5.15 -5.93
C LEU A 95 18.10 4.97 -4.45
N GLN A 96 17.10 4.67 -3.64
CA GLN A 96 17.24 4.28 -2.25
C GLN A 96 16.84 2.81 -2.14
N MET A 97 17.76 1.98 -1.68
CA MET A 97 17.51 0.55 -1.47
C MET A 97 16.80 0.33 -0.14
N LEU A 98 15.91 -0.65 -0.09
CA LEU A 98 15.35 -1.11 1.18
C LEU A 98 16.43 -1.79 2.04
N SER A 99 16.23 -1.78 3.35
CA SER A 99 16.93 -2.72 4.22
C SER A 99 16.53 -4.17 3.89
N PRO A 100 17.41 -5.16 4.11
CA PRO A 100 17.05 -6.58 3.97
C PRO A 100 15.80 -6.97 4.78
N GLU A 101 15.65 -6.38 5.97
CA GLU A 101 14.52 -6.58 6.86
C GLU A 101 13.21 -6.07 6.25
N SER A 102 13.20 -4.85 5.73
CA SER A 102 12.03 -4.28 5.03
C SER A 102 11.67 -5.06 3.78
N ALA A 103 12.66 -5.45 2.98
CA ALA A 103 12.41 -6.28 1.80
C ALA A 103 11.80 -7.63 2.18
N LEU A 104 12.22 -8.21 3.30
CA LEU A 104 11.63 -9.43 3.85
C LEU A 104 10.19 -9.22 4.31
N GLU A 105 9.91 -8.12 5.01
CA GLU A 105 8.57 -7.81 5.50
C GLU A 105 7.57 -7.65 4.35
N VAL A 106 7.92 -6.80 3.36
CA VAL A 106 7.15 -6.59 2.12
C VAL A 106 6.93 -7.92 1.40
N THR A 107 7.99 -8.68 1.16
CA THR A 107 7.87 -9.96 0.44
C THR A 107 6.94 -10.93 1.17
N THR A 108 6.99 -10.94 2.50
CA THR A 108 6.13 -11.83 3.30
C THR A 108 4.68 -11.39 3.25
N HIS A 109 4.41 -10.08 3.32
CA HIS A 109 3.06 -9.51 3.18
C HIS A 109 2.45 -9.84 1.80
N GLU A 110 3.17 -9.50 0.73
CA GLU A 110 2.68 -9.66 -0.64
C GLU A 110 2.49 -11.13 -1.01
N LEU A 111 3.38 -12.01 -0.53
CA LEU A 111 3.21 -13.46 -0.69
C LEU A 111 1.95 -13.97 0.03
N GLY A 112 1.53 -13.31 1.10
CA GLY A 112 0.25 -13.55 1.76
C GLY A 112 -0.94 -13.29 0.83
N HIS A 113 -0.93 -12.19 0.08
CA HIS A 113 -1.95 -11.92 -0.93
C HIS A 113 -1.96 -12.98 -2.04
N ALA A 114 -0.78 -13.45 -2.46
CA ALA A 114 -0.67 -14.51 -3.47
C ALA A 114 -1.32 -15.83 -3.05
N ILE A 115 -1.37 -16.12 -1.75
CA ILE A 115 -2.04 -17.30 -1.18
C ILE A 115 -3.46 -17.01 -0.66
N GLY A 116 -4.01 -15.82 -0.97
CA GLY A 116 -5.40 -15.46 -0.69
C GLY A 116 -5.66 -14.80 0.67
N MET A 117 -4.61 -14.37 1.39
CA MET A 117 -4.77 -13.58 2.61
C MET A 117 -5.23 -12.16 2.26
N GLN A 118 -6.18 -11.66 3.03
CA GLN A 118 -6.60 -10.26 3.00
C GLN A 118 -5.86 -9.46 4.08
N HIS A 119 -5.92 -8.13 3.98
CA HIS A 119 -5.37 -7.27 5.02
C HIS A 119 -5.95 -7.61 6.40
N SER A 120 -5.07 -7.67 7.38
CA SER A 120 -5.42 -7.82 8.78
C SER A 120 -5.69 -6.45 9.39
N THR A 121 -6.57 -6.38 10.38
CA THR A 121 -6.76 -5.19 11.21
C THR A 121 -5.88 -5.21 12.47
N ASN A 122 -5.10 -6.28 12.68
CA ASN A 122 -4.19 -6.43 13.82
C ASN A 122 -2.80 -5.89 13.44
N PRO A 123 -2.29 -4.82 14.09
CA PRO A 123 -0.99 -4.23 13.77
C PRO A 123 0.22 -5.16 13.97
N SER A 124 0.07 -6.23 14.74
CA SER A 124 1.12 -7.24 14.93
C SER A 124 1.08 -8.38 13.91
N ASP A 125 0.13 -8.37 12.97
CA ASP A 125 0.03 -9.36 11.90
C ASP A 125 0.80 -8.87 10.67
N ILE A 126 1.50 -9.79 10.01
CA ILE A 126 2.26 -9.47 8.79
C ILE A 126 1.38 -8.96 7.65
N MET A 127 0.09 -9.30 7.66
CA MET A 127 -0.90 -8.80 6.69
C MET A 127 -1.48 -7.43 7.06
N PHE A 128 -0.98 -6.77 8.10
CA PHE A 128 -1.35 -5.37 8.36
C PHE A 128 -0.73 -4.47 7.27
N PRO A 129 -1.47 -3.51 6.71
CA PRO A 129 -1.08 -2.78 5.49
C PRO A 129 -0.04 -1.67 5.74
N THR A 130 0.97 -1.91 6.59
CA THR A 130 2.05 -0.96 6.90
C THR A 130 3.20 -0.99 5.90
N VAL A 131 3.22 -1.98 5.01
CA VAL A 131 4.30 -2.21 4.05
C VAL A 131 3.87 -2.00 2.60
N ASP A 132 2.63 -1.61 2.36
CA ASP A 132 2.06 -1.40 1.01
C ASP A 132 2.73 -0.24 0.27
N ASP A 133 3.18 0.78 1.01
CA ASP A 133 3.84 1.96 0.44
C ASP A 133 5.04 2.46 1.24
N TYR A 134 5.93 3.13 0.51
CA TYR A 134 7.22 3.59 0.97
C TYR A 134 7.15 4.59 2.13
N GLU A 135 6.14 5.45 2.16
CA GLU A 135 5.97 6.39 3.26
C GLU A 135 5.56 5.67 4.55
N SER A 136 4.85 4.54 4.44
CA SER A 136 4.51 3.66 5.56
C SER A 136 5.73 2.84 6.05
N LEU A 137 6.56 2.30 5.16
CA LEU A 137 7.82 1.63 5.56
C LEU A 137 8.86 2.59 6.16
N GLN A 138 9.02 3.81 5.65
CA GLN A 138 9.94 4.79 6.25
C GLN A 138 9.61 5.04 7.72
N VAL A 139 8.33 5.01 8.09
CA VAL A 139 7.93 5.14 9.49
C VAL A 139 8.45 3.95 10.28
N LEU A 140 8.30 2.73 9.76
CA LEU A 140 8.78 1.51 10.41
C LEU A 140 10.32 1.46 10.53
N GLU A 141 11.04 1.81 9.47
CA GLU A 141 12.52 1.87 9.49
C GLU A 141 13.03 2.98 10.42
N GLN A 142 12.40 4.16 10.40
CA GLN A 142 12.74 5.25 11.33
C GLN A 142 12.38 4.92 12.78
N THR A 143 11.38 4.05 13.02
CA THR A 143 11.05 3.61 14.38
C THR A 143 12.05 2.61 14.95
N HIS A 144 12.79 1.87 14.12
CA HIS A 144 13.83 0.95 14.59
C HIS A 144 15.16 1.67 14.93
N ASP A 145 15.53 2.72 14.18
CA ASP A 145 16.77 3.48 14.42
C ASP A 145 16.65 4.63 15.43
N ARG A 146 15.43 5.06 15.79
CA ARG A 146 15.20 6.20 16.72
C ARG A 146 14.80 5.79 18.14
N ILE A 147 15.07 4.55 18.54
CA ILE A 147 14.86 4.08 19.90
C ILE A 147 16.05 4.51 20.77
N ALA A 148 16.13 5.81 21.06
CA ALA A 148 17.02 6.27 22.12
C ALA A 148 16.54 7.49 22.92
N ASN A 149 15.56 8.31 22.49
CA ASN A 149 15.22 9.52 23.27
C ASN A 149 13.93 10.30 22.92
N ASN A 150 12.80 9.65 22.61
CA ASN A 150 11.56 10.38 22.26
C ASN A 150 10.46 10.27 23.31
N ASP A 151 9.87 11.42 23.66
CA ASP A 151 8.60 11.53 24.39
C ASP A 151 7.43 11.24 23.44
N TRP A 152 7.05 9.97 23.37
CA TRP A 152 5.97 9.49 22.51
C TRP A 152 4.62 10.16 22.78
N HIS A 153 4.41 10.65 24.01
CA HIS A 153 3.20 11.39 24.34
C HIS A 153 3.12 12.67 23.52
N THR A 154 4.19 13.47 23.51
CA THR A 154 4.25 14.72 22.74
C THR A 154 4.13 14.48 21.23
N ILE A 155 4.77 13.43 20.70
CA ILE A 155 4.79 13.16 19.26
C ILE A 155 3.44 12.61 18.78
N SER A 156 2.81 11.71 19.53
CA SER A 156 1.47 11.21 19.20
C SER A 156 0.44 12.34 19.21
N GLU A 157 0.50 13.22 20.21
CA GLU A 157 -0.41 14.37 20.31
C GLU A 157 -0.25 15.34 19.13
N LYS A 158 0.99 15.61 18.69
CA LYS A 158 1.25 16.41 17.50
C LYS A 158 0.54 15.84 16.27
N TYR A 159 0.71 14.54 16.00
CA TYR A 159 0.10 13.93 14.83
C TYR A 159 -1.42 13.83 14.93
N ARG A 160 -1.97 13.63 16.14
CA ARG A 160 -3.42 13.70 16.38
C ARG A 160 -4.00 15.05 15.97
N ILE A 161 -3.30 16.15 16.27
CA ILE A 161 -3.70 17.51 15.90
C ILE A 161 -3.61 17.67 14.38
N LEU A 162 -2.47 17.33 13.78
CA LEU A 162 -2.26 17.46 12.32
C LEU A 162 -3.28 16.66 11.51
N SER A 163 -3.59 15.43 11.92
CA SER A 163 -4.60 14.62 11.27
C SER A 163 -6.00 15.20 11.44
N ASN A 164 -6.37 15.69 12.62
CA ASN A 164 -7.66 16.37 12.83
C ASN A 164 -7.79 17.62 11.95
N GLU A 165 -6.74 18.44 11.87
CA GLU A 165 -6.70 19.63 11.02
C GLU A 165 -6.93 19.29 9.53
N LYS A 166 -6.44 18.13 9.09
CA LYS A 166 -6.64 17.64 7.72
C LYS A 166 -7.99 16.98 7.51
N ILE A 167 -8.46 16.14 8.44
CA ILE A 167 -9.74 15.42 8.34
C ILE A 167 -10.92 16.40 8.34
N THR A 168 -10.88 17.40 9.23
CA THR A 168 -12.01 18.32 9.45
C THR A 168 -12.58 18.94 8.17
N PRO A 169 -11.78 19.48 7.22
CA PRO A 169 -12.32 20.05 5.99
C PRO A 169 -12.69 19.02 4.91
N LEU A 170 -12.20 17.78 4.98
CA LEU A 170 -12.30 16.83 3.86
C LEU A 170 -13.74 16.42 3.55
N ASP A 171 -14.59 16.24 4.56
CA ASP A 171 -16.00 15.86 4.32
C ASP A 171 -16.73 16.93 3.49
N ALA A 172 -16.54 18.21 3.81
CA ALA A 172 -17.10 19.32 3.04
C ALA A 172 -16.54 19.34 1.60
N GLN A 173 -15.21 19.20 1.45
CA GLN A 173 -14.56 19.21 0.14
C GLN A 173 -14.99 18.04 -0.74
N ILE A 174 -15.19 16.85 -0.16
CA ILE A 174 -15.71 15.67 -0.86
C ILE A 174 -17.16 15.93 -1.33
N ASN A 175 -17.99 16.53 -0.49
CA ASN A 175 -19.36 16.88 -0.88
C ASN A 175 -19.40 17.94 -2.00
N ASP A 176 -18.50 18.91 -1.97
CA ASP A 176 -18.34 19.90 -3.05
C ASP A 176 -17.88 19.22 -4.35
N ALA A 177 -16.90 18.32 -4.28
CA ALA A 177 -16.41 17.55 -5.42
C ALA A 177 -17.52 16.69 -6.05
N LYS A 178 -18.34 16.02 -5.22
CA LYS A 178 -19.51 15.25 -5.69
C LYS A 178 -20.49 16.12 -6.47
N SER A 179 -20.78 17.30 -5.93
CA SER A 179 -21.73 18.24 -6.53
C SER A 179 -21.19 18.76 -7.87
N ALA A 180 -19.90 19.07 -7.93
CA ALA A 180 -19.24 19.50 -9.16
C ALA A 180 -19.26 18.41 -10.24
N LEU A 181 -18.94 17.17 -9.89
CA LEU A 181 -18.99 16.03 -10.83
C LEU A 181 -20.42 15.75 -11.32
N GLY A 182 -21.42 15.87 -10.46
CA GLY A 182 -22.83 15.66 -10.83
C GLY A 182 -23.41 16.71 -11.78
N ALA A 183 -22.77 17.87 -11.91
CA ALA A 183 -23.20 18.94 -12.81
C ALA A 183 -22.74 18.76 -14.27
N ILE A 184 -21.88 17.77 -14.54
CA ILE A 184 -21.24 17.51 -15.84
C ILE A 184 -22.17 16.64 -16.73
N HIS A 185 -22.31 16.96 -18.03
CA HIS A 185 -23.25 16.31 -18.98
C HIS A 185 -22.55 15.44 -20.04
N TYR A 186 -22.80 14.13 -20.04
CA TYR A 186 -22.23 13.15 -20.97
C TYR A 186 -22.45 13.49 -22.46
N GLY A 187 -21.38 13.44 -23.27
CA GLY A 187 -21.47 13.81 -24.70
C GLY A 187 -20.38 13.32 -25.67
N ASP A 188 -19.19 12.87 -25.22
CA ASP A 188 -18.11 12.40 -26.11
C ASP A 188 -17.22 11.34 -25.43
N LYS A 189 -16.62 10.39 -26.18
CA LYS A 189 -15.83 9.28 -25.63
C LYS A 189 -14.57 9.70 -24.85
N ALA A 190 -13.89 10.77 -25.26
CA ALA A 190 -12.71 11.29 -24.54
C ALA A 190 -13.12 12.02 -23.25
N TYR A 191 -14.30 12.64 -23.28
CA TYR A 191 -14.96 13.26 -22.14
C TYR A 191 -15.40 12.19 -21.13
N ASP A 192 -15.92 11.06 -21.61
CA ASP A 192 -16.35 9.93 -20.78
C ASP A 192 -15.18 9.35 -19.97
N GLN A 193 -14.01 9.13 -20.57
CA GLN A 193 -12.86 8.57 -19.84
C GLN A 193 -12.29 9.53 -18.78
N THR A 194 -12.18 10.83 -19.09
CA THR A 194 -11.68 11.83 -18.13
C THR A 194 -12.64 11.99 -16.94
N LEU A 195 -13.95 11.92 -17.21
CA LEU A 195 -14.99 11.98 -16.19
C LEU A 195 -15.03 10.70 -15.34
N ASP A 196 -14.82 9.54 -15.95
CA ASP A 196 -14.68 8.26 -15.24
C ASP A 196 -13.47 8.27 -14.30
N ASP A 197 -12.33 8.81 -14.75
CA ASP A 197 -11.13 9.01 -13.92
C ASP A 197 -11.41 9.96 -12.74
N ALA A 198 -12.23 10.99 -12.96
CA ALA A 198 -12.60 11.94 -11.91
C ALA A 198 -13.54 11.31 -10.87
N TRP A 199 -14.52 10.51 -11.30
CA TRP A 199 -15.35 9.70 -10.39
C TRP A 199 -14.53 8.65 -9.64
N MET A 200 -13.55 8.03 -10.29
CA MET A 200 -12.63 7.10 -9.64
C MET A 200 -11.82 7.81 -8.54
N ALA A 201 -11.27 9.00 -8.83
CA ALA A 201 -10.58 9.81 -7.84
C ALA A 201 -11.48 10.20 -6.66
N TYR A 202 -12.75 10.53 -6.92
CA TYR A 202 -13.75 10.78 -5.88
C TYR A 202 -13.96 9.61 -4.93
N TRP A 203 -14.11 8.39 -5.47
CA TRP A 203 -14.26 7.19 -4.63
C TRP A 203 -13.01 6.91 -3.78
N TRP A 204 -11.82 7.17 -4.33
CA TRP A 204 -10.58 7.08 -3.56
C TRP A 204 -10.50 8.13 -2.45
N ALA A 205 -10.93 9.36 -2.70
CA ALA A 205 -10.97 10.41 -1.68
C ALA A 205 -11.84 9.99 -0.48
N ILE A 206 -13.03 9.43 -0.73
CA ILE A 206 -13.91 8.89 0.33
C ILE A 206 -13.22 7.76 1.10
N LYS A 207 -12.64 6.80 0.38
CA LYS A 207 -11.98 5.65 1.02
C LYS A 207 -10.81 6.08 1.90
N TYR A 208 -10.03 7.07 1.47
CA TYR A 208 -8.94 7.60 2.24
C TYR A 208 -9.42 8.41 3.46
N LEU A 209 -10.51 9.17 3.34
CA LEU A 209 -11.12 9.83 4.49
C LEU A 209 -11.57 8.81 5.55
N ASP A 210 -12.30 7.77 5.15
CA ASP A 210 -12.73 6.69 6.08
C ASP A 210 -11.53 5.98 6.74
N SER A 211 -10.47 5.72 5.97
CA SER A 211 -9.23 5.13 6.51
C SER A 211 -8.55 6.06 7.52
N ALA A 212 -8.56 7.38 7.25
CA ALA A 212 -8.02 8.38 8.16
C ALA A 212 -8.82 8.45 9.48
N GLU A 213 -10.15 8.51 9.41
CA GLU A 213 -11.03 8.54 10.59
C GLU A 213 -10.93 7.27 11.44
N ASN A 214 -10.83 6.11 10.79
CA ASN A 214 -10.64 4.83 11.47
C ASN A 214 -9.28 4.78 12.20
N ALA A 215 -8.20 5.21 11.54
CA ALA A 215 -6.88 5.31 12.17
C ALA A 215 -6.87 6.34 13.31
N GLN A 216 -7.55 7.48 13.14
CA GLN A 216 -7.72 8.48 14.18
C GLN A 216 -8.41 7.90 15.43
N THR A 217 -9.45 7.09 15.22
CA THR A 217 -10.17 6.42 16.30
C THR A 217 -9.29 5.38 17.01
N ARG A 218 -8.54 4.55 16.26
CA ARG A 218 -7.60 3.57 16.84
C ARG A 218 -6.47 4.24 17.63
N GLY A 219 -5.92 5.34 17.11
CA GLY A 219 -4.92 6.15 17.83
C GLY A 219 -5.46 6.65 19.17
N GLY A 220 -6.72 7.12 19.19
CA GLY A 220 -7.40 7.50 20.44
C GLY A 220 -7.53 6.35 21.44
N ALA A 221 -7.81 5.12 20.97
CA ALA A 221 -7.88 3.94 21.83
C ALA A 221 -6.52 3.59 22.47
N PHE A 222 -5.41 3.79 21.77
CA PHE A 222 -4.06 3.61 22.33
C PHE A 222 -3.69 4.69 23.35
N VAL A 223 -4.12 5.94 23.14
CA VAL A 223 -3.94 7.01 24.14
C VAL A 223 -4.61 6.64 25.47
N LEU A 224 -5.81 6.06 25.44
CA LEU A 224 -6.52 5.62 26.65
C LEU A 224 -5.80 4.50 27.40
N GLN A 225 -4.94 3.73 26.71
CA GLN A 225 -4.11 2.68 27.27
C GLN A 225 -2.71 3.17 27.68
N SER A 226 -2.45 4.48 27.53
CA SER A 226 -1.12 5.09 27.70
C SER A 226 -0.05 4.52 26.75
N ASP A 227 -0.48 3.89 25.65
CA ASP A 227 0.41 3.35 24.62
C ASP A 227 0.69 4.41 23.56
N HIS A 228 1.53 5.38 23.93
CA HIS A 228 1.78 6.55 23.09
C HIS A 228 2.58 6.25 21.83
N GLN A 229 3.30 5.13 21.79
CA GLN A 229 4.04 4.71 20.60
C GLN A 229 3.09 4.19 19.53
N ASN A 230 2.14 3.33 19.90
CA ASN A 230 1.12 2.86 18.96
C ASN A 230 0.09 3.95 18.63
N ALA A 231 -0.23 4.84 19.59
CA ALA A 231 -1.01 6.03 19.30
C ALA A 231 -0.35 6.91 18.24
N TYR A 232 0.97 7.13 18.33
CA TYR A 232 1.72 7.87 17.31
C TYR A 232 1.62 7.21 15.94
N ALA A 233 1.82 5.90 15.85
CA ALA A 233 1.76 5.18 14.58
C ALA A 233 0.40 5.36 13.90
N GLU A 234 -0.70 5.21 14.66
CA GLU A 234 -2.06 5.37 14.14
C GLU A 234 -2.40 6.82 13.79
N PHE A 235 -1.98 7.81 14.59
CA PHE A 235 -2.22 9.21 14.25
C PHE A 235 -1.40 9.68 13.04
N LYS A 236 -0.19 9.15 12.86
CA LYS A 236 0.59 9.39 11.65
C LYS A 236 -0.09 8.76 10.43
N LEU A 237 -0.52 7.51 10.54
CA LEU A 237 -1.24 6.81 9.48
C LEU A 237 -2.54 7.57 9.10
N SER A 238 -3.27 8.05 10.10
CA SER A 238 -4.44 8.92 9.92
C SER A 238 -4.11 10.18 9.12
N TYR A 239 -3.03 10.88 9.49
CA TYR A 239 -2.56 12.06 8.77
C TYR A 239 -2.18 11.76 7.31
N ASP A 240 -1.49 10.64 7.06
CA ASP A 240 -1.05 10.25 5.72
C ASP A 240 -2.24 9.90 4.81
N PHE A 241 -3.26 9.20 5.34
CA PHE A 241 -4.50 8.96 4.61
C PHE A 241 -5.26 10.26 4.31
N ALA A 242 -5.33 11.18 5.28
CA ALA A 242 -5.97 12.48 5.06
C ALA A 242 -5.28 13.29 3.95
N LYS A 243 -3.94 13.20 3.84
CA LYS A 243 -3.20 13.78 2.70
C LYS A 243 -3.54 13.11 1.37
N LYS A 244 -3.61 11.77 1.32
CA LYS A 244 -4.01 11.05 0.10
C LYS A 244 -5.42 11.44 -0.36
N ALA A 245 -6.35 11.66 0.58
CA ALA A 245 -7.68 12.18 0.26
C ALA A 245 -7.61 13.60 -0.35
N GLU A 246 -6.81 14.50 0.22
CA GLU A 246 -6.56 15.85 -0.31
C GLU A 246 -5.97 15.82 -1.72
N GLU A 247 -5.00 14.95 -1.98
CA GLU A 247 -4.40 14.76 -3.31
C GLU A 247 -5.44 14.32 -4.35
N LYS A 248 -6.38 13.44 -3.98
CA LYS A 248 -7.47 13.04 -4.88
C LYS A 248 -8.45 14.18 -5.14
N LEU A 249 -8.73 15.02 -4.15
CA LEU A 249 -9.56 16.22 -4.35
C LEU A 249 -8.93 17.23 -5.31
N ILE A 250 -7.61 17.41 -5.23
CA ILE A 250 -6.85 18.22 -6.19
C ILE A 250 -6.98 17.62 -7.59
N LEU A 251 -6.75 16.31 -7.74
CA LEU A 251 -6.87 15.62 -9.02
C LEU A 251 -8.27 15.75 -9.63
N ILE A 252 -9.33 15.62 -8.83
CA ILE A 252 -10.71 15.82 -9.30
C ILE A 252 -10.87 17.22 -9.89
N SER A 253 -10.35 18.24 -9.20
CA SER A 253 -10.43 19.63 -9.65
C SER A 253 -9.73 19.82 -11.00
N GLU A 254 -8.54 19.24 -11.17
CA GLU A 254 -7.77 19.28 -12.43
C GLU A 254 -8.49 18.56 -13.57
N LEU A 255 -9.13 17.41 -13.29
CA LEU A 255 -9.88 16.63 -14.29
C LEU A 255 -11.15 17.37 -14.71
N ILE A 256 -11.88 17.98 -13.77
CA ILE A 256 -13.06 18.81 -14.07
C ILE A 256 -12.67 20.02 -14.93
N GLU A 257 -11.55 20.67 -14.65
CA GLU A 257 -11.06 21.78 -15.47
C GLU A 257 -10.77 21.34 -16.91
N LYS A 258 -10.10 20.19 -17.09
CA LYS A 258 -9.85 19.60 -18.42
C LYS A 258 -11.15 19.31 -19.17
N VAL A 259 -12.15 18.75 -18.48
CA VAL A 259 -13.48 18.47 -19.03
C VAL A 259 -14.16 19.75 -19.53
N ASN A 260 -14.08 20.84 -18.78
CA ASN A 260 -14.66 22.14 -19.15
C ASN A 260 -13.95 22.82 -20.33
N ILE A 261 -12.64 22.62 -20.49
CA ILE A 261 -11.87 23.17 -21.63
C ILE A 261 -12.24 22.48 -22.94
N VAL A 262 -12.46 21.15 -22.92
CA VAL A 262 -12.82 20.38 -24.13
C VAL A 262 -14.27 20.65 -24.58
N SER A 263 -15.11 21.20 -23.70
CA SER A 263 -16.52 21.48 -23.95
C SER A 263 -16.80 22.88 -24.56
N ASN A 264 -15.78 23.74 -24.71
CA ASN A 264 -15.86 25.07 -25.33
C ASN A 264 -15.21 25.10 -26.72
#